data_AF-A0A537QI12-F1
#
_entry.id   AF-A0A537QI12-F1
#
_cell.length_a   1.000
_cell.length_b   1.000
_cell.length_c   1.000
_cell.angle_alpha   90.00
_cell.angle_beta   90.00
_cell.angle_gamma   90.00
#
_symmetry.space_group_name_H-M   'P 1'
#
loop_
_entity.id
_entity.type
_entity.pdbx_description
1 polymer ?
#
loop_
_entity_poly.entity_id
_entity_poly.type
_entity_poly.pdbx_seq_one_letter_code
_entity_poly.pdbx_strand_id
1 'polypeptide(L)'
;MEMLVKRQAPFVMTGRRIDVDFCRELDFEANWRAEVRAVVAGRGVPGAPVCLDYFLFPRGAIPSMPRFAIGRPAWDNWLIMDIRRRGVDLIDASRIARPIHQNHGYGHVPLAKGVAWEEPEADRNRNLALADAPAFQPRLHSIFNASSVLTPWGVLPACGPRHIFWRIYVVLEYRNYRGRLLASYYRVQVARLRATAIMQAKIRMVGRRLGRFVAASRGLWSNDR
;
A
#
# COMPACT_ATOMS: atom_id res chain seq x y z
N MET A 1 -4.72 18.68 15.82
CA MET A 1 -5.55 17.47 15.90
C MET A 1 -6.95 17.77 16.47
N GLU A 2 -7.41 19.03 16.38
CA GLU A 2 -8.69 19.53 16.91
C GLU A 2 -9.87 19.32 15.96
N MET A 3 -9.64 18.99 14.69
CA MET A 3 -10.71 18.85 13.68
C MET A 3 -11.50 17.52 13.74
N LEU A 4 -11.21 16.64 14.70
CA LEU A 4 -11.93 15.36 14.88
C LEU A 4 -13.12 15.47 15.85
N VAL A 5 -13.29 16.62 16.51
CA VAL A 5 -14.31 16.81 17.54
C VAL A 5 -15.62 17.22 16.88
N LYS A 6 -16.66 16.37 17.00
CA LYS A 6 -18.06 16.49 16.50
C LYS A 6 -18.43 15.80 15.18
N ARG A 7 -18.01 14.56 14.92
CA ARG A 7 -18.77 13.67 14.03
C ARG A 7 -19.59 12.67 14.83
N GLN A 8 -20.91 12.74 14.69
CA GLN A 8 -21.86 11.78 15.27
C GLN A 8 -21.99 10.51 14.41
N ALA A 9 -21.82 10.64 13.09
CA ALA A 9 -21.85 9.51 12.17
C ALA A 9 -20.53 8.71 12.22
N PRO A 10 -20.58 7.37 12.11
CA PRO A 10 -19.38 6.54 12.07
C PRO A 10 -18.52 6.89 10.85
N PHE A 11 -17.20 6.94 11.05
CA PHE A 11 -16.23 7.17 9.99
C PHE A 11 -15.01 6.27 10.18
N VAL A 12 -14.29 6.05 9.09
CA VAL A 12 -12.93 5.50 9.12
C VAL A 12 -12.04 6.37 8.27
N MET A 13 -10.89 6.74 8.81
CA MET A 13 -9.88 7.55 8.15
C MET A 13 -8.61 6.74 7.94
N THR A 14 -8.06 6.80 6.73
CA THR A 14 -6.79 6.18 6.37
C THR A 14 -6.14 7.03 5.28
N GLY A 15 -4.99 6.62 4.76
CA GLY A 15 -4.29 7.38 3.75
C GLY A 15 -3.12 6.61 3.15
N ARG A 16 -2.68 7.11 2.01
CA ARG A 16 -1.55 6.58 1.27
C ARG A 16 -0.26 6.81 2.04
N ARG A 17 0.53 5.75 2.17
CA ARG A 17 1.88 5.80 2.75
C ARG A 17 2.93 6.31 1.80
N ILE A 18 4.07 6.69 2.37
CA ILE A 18 5.29 6.99 1.64
C ILE A 18 6.29 5.88 1.94
N ASP A 19 6.65 5.13 0.90
CA ASP A 19 7.65 4.08 0.95
C ASP A 19 9.04 4.73 0.92
N VAL A 20 9.92 4.30 1.82
CA VAL A 20 11.26 4.86 1.99
C VAL A 20 12.27 3.75 2.29
N ASP A 21 13.43 3.79 1.62
CA ASP A 21 14.58 2.98 1.98
C ASP A 21 15.45 3.72 3.01
N PHE A 22 15.59 3.14 4.20
CA PHE A 22 16.59 3.56 5.17
C PHE A 22 17.85 2.71 5.00
N CYS A 23 18.98 3.36 4.72
CA CYS A 23 20.26 2.68 4.46
C CYS A 23 21.12 2.51 5.74
N ARG A 24 20.65 3.03 6.86
CA ARG A 24 21.29 2.96 8.18
C ARG A 24 20.22 2.89 9.27
N GLU A 25 20.61 2.41 10.44
CA GLU A 25 19.78 2.45 11.64
C GLU A 25 19.48 3.91 12.03
N LEU A 26 18.27 4.14 12.53
CA LEU A 26 17.85 5.44 13.05
C LEU A 26 18.24 5.52 14.53
N ASP A 27 18.98 6.55 14.90
CA ASP A 27 19.28 6.86 16.29
C ASP A 27 18.13 7.69 16.90
N PHE A 28 17.27 7.05 17.68
CA PHE A 28 16.09 7.68 18.28
C PHE A 28 16.40 8.69 19.39
N GLU A 29 17.63 8.73 19.91
CA GLU A 29 18.08 9.69 20.92
C GLU A 29 18.55 11.02 20.30
N ALA A 30 18.89 11.00 19.00
CA ALA A 30 19.27 12.18 18.24
C ALA A 30 18.07 12.90 17.59
N ASN A 31 18.34 13.86 16.69
CA ASN A 31 17.31 14.56 15.91
C ASN A 31 16.75 13.70 14.74
N TRP A 32 16.43 12.43 15.00
CA TRP A 32 15.96 11.47 14.00
C TRP A 32 14.73 11.94 13.24
N ARG A 33 13.84 12.73 13.87
CA ARG A 33 12.65 13.26 13.21
C ARG A 33 13.01 14.18 12.05
N ALA A 34 14.03 15.03 12.21
CA ALA A 34 14.50 15.90 11.14
C ALA A 34 15.17 15.10 10.02
N GLU A 35 15.98 14.10 10.38
CA GLU A 35 16.57 13.17 9.41
C GLU A 35 15.51 12.44 8.59
N VAL A 36 14.54 11.81 9.25
CA VAL A 36 13.43 11.10 8.61
C VAL A 36 12.67 12.03 7.67
N ARG A 37 12.36 13.27 8.10
CA ARG A 37 11.71 14.26 7.22
C ARG A 37 12.56 14.59 5.99
N ALA A 38 13.86 14.79 6.15
CA ALA A 38 14.77 15.08 5.04
C ALA A 38 14.86 13.90 4.06
N VAL A 39 14.98 12.68 4.58
CA VAL A 39 15.00 11.44 3.77
C VAL A 39 13.70 11.26 3.01
N VAL A 40 12.55 11.41 3.67
CA VAL A 40 11.22 11.30 3.04
C VAL A 40 11.04 12.36 1.95
N ALA A 41 11.50 13.60 2.19
CA ALA A 41 11.41 14.67 1.21
C ALA A 41 12.29 14.42 -0.03
N GLY A 42 13.48 13.85 0.15
CA GLY A 42 14.43 13.61 -0.95
C GLY A 42 14.25 12.27 -1.67
N ARG A 43 13.79 11.22 -0.98
CA ARG A 43 13.78 9.83 -1.48
C ARG A 43 12.45 9.09 -1.31
N GLY A 44 11.44 9.72 -0.71
CA GLY A 44 10.15 9.07 -0.49
C GLY A 44 9.37 8.84 -1.77
N VAL A 45 8.80 7.64 -1.90
CA VAL A 45 7.95 7.26 -3.04
C VAL A 45 6.53 7.01 -2.53
N PRO A 46 5.49 7.64 -3.12
CA PRO A 46 4.12 7.32 -2.73
C PRO A 46 3.80 5.83 -2.95
N GLY A 47 3.47 5.10 -1.88
CA GLY A 47 3.21 3.65 -1.93
C GLY A 47 1.98 3.30 -2.77
N ALA A 48 1.73 2.03 -3.09
CA ALA A 48 0.56 1.69 -3.92
C ALA A 48 -0.76 2.12 -3.21
N PRO A 49 -1.79 2.62 -3.94
CA PRO A 49 -3.06 3.06 -3.32
C PRO A 49 -3.80 1.98 -2.53
N VAL A 50 -3.50 0.72 -2.82
CA VAL A 50 -4.07 -0.47 -2.17
C VAL A 50 -3.30 -0.89 -0.91
N CYS A 51 -2.13 -0.30 -0.64
CA CYS A 51 -1.33 -0.61 0.54
C CYS A 51 -1.64 0.41 1.65
N LEU A 52 -2.31 -0.04 2.71
CA LEU A 52 -2.83 0.83 3.75
C LEU A 52 -2.33 0.37 5.12
N ASP A 53 -1.57 1.24 5.79
CA ASP A 53 -0.82 0.86 6.99
C ASP A 53 -1.49 1.28 8.30
N TYR A 54 -2.47 2.19 8.24
CA TYR A 54 -3.11 2.74 9.42
C TYR A 54 -4.59 3.02 9.18
N PHE A 55 -5.38 2.92 10.24
CA PHE A 55 -6.80 3.25 10.24
C PHE A 55 -7.13 3.97 11.55
N LEU A 56 -7.79 5.13 11.45
CA LEU A 56 -8.30 5.89 12.59
C LEU A 56 -9.82 5.91 12.52
N PHE A 57 -10.48 5.52 13.61
CA PHE A 57 -11.93 5.45 13.67
C PHE A 57 -12.40 5.53 15.13
N PRO A 58 -13.59 6.07 15.42
CA PRO A 58 -14.14 6.05 16.75
C PRO A 58 -14.51 4.63 17.15
N ARG A 59 -14.49 4.33 18.45
CA ARG A 59 -14.87 3.02 18.98
C ARG A 59 -16.26 2.62 18.46
N GLY A 60 -16.38 1.40 17.95
CA GLY A 60 -17.63 0.89 17.39
C GLY A 60 -17.89 1.22 15.91
N ALA A 61 -17.07 2.04 15.26
CA ALA A 61 -17.19 2.30 13.82
C ALA A 61 -16.88 1.08 12.94
N ILE A 62 -16.08 0.14 13.47
CA ILE A 62 -15.85 -1.16 12.85
C ILE A 62 -16.49 -2.21 13.78
N PRO A 63 -17.66 -2.75 13.42
CA PRO A 63 -18.43 -3.60 14.33
C PRO A 63 -17.86 -5.02 14.44
N SER A 64 -17.45 -5.63 13.32
CA SER A 64 -16.92 -7.00 13.30
C SER A 64 -16.06 -7.23 12.06
N MET A 65 -14.85 -7.75 12.26
CA MET A 65 -13.93 -8.15 11.20
C MET A 65 -13.64 -9.64 11.32
N PRO A 66 -13.49 -10.39 10.21
CA PRO A 66 -12.94 -11.75 10.25
C PRO A 66 -11.62 -11.79 11.03
N ARG A 67 -11.26 -12.96 11.55
CA ARG A 67 -10.02 -13.18 12.34
C ARG A 67 -8.77 -13.16 11.46
N PHE A 68 -8.51 -12.03 10.82
CA PHE A 68 -7.35 -11.81 9.97
C PHE A 68 -6.07 -11.75 10.79
N ALA A 69 -4.99 -12.27 10.21
CA ALA A 69 -3.64 -11.98 10.66
C ALA A 69 -3.27 -10.54 10.23
N ILE A 70 -3.00 -9.66 11.19
CA ILE A 70 -2.52 -8.30 10.94
C ILE A 70 -1.06 -8.35 10.47
N GLY A 71 -0.68 -7.45 9.57
CA GLY A 71 0.64 -7.48 8.92
C GLY A 71 0.76 -8.49 7.78
N ARG A 72 -0.37 -9.05 7.32
CA ARG A 72 -0.48 -9.86 6.11
C ARG A 72 -1.41 -9.20 5.10
N PRO A 73 -1.34 -9.56 3.80
CA PRO A 73 -2.24 -8.99 2.80
C PRO A 73 -3.74 -9.26 3.07
N ALA A 74 -4.58 -8.55 2.33
CA ALA A 74 -6.03 -8.71 2.18
C ALA A 74 -6.93 -8.14 3.28
N TRP A 75 -6.50 -8.06 4.54
CA TRP A 75 -7.36 -7.55 5.62
C TRP A 75 -7.64 -6.04 5.47
N ASP A 76 -6.65 -5.27 5.05
CA ASP A 76 -6.72 -3.82 4.83
C ASP A 76 -7.66 -3.49 3.68
N ASN A 77 -7.54 -4.20 2.55
CA ASN A 77 -8.43 -4.06 1.41
C ASN A 77 -9.85 -4.57 1.72
N TRP A 78 -9.99 -5.66 2.48
CA TRP A 78 -11.29 -6.14 2.94
C TRP A 78 -11.95 -5.09 3.84
N LEU A 79 -11.18 -4.43 4.70
CA LEU A 79 -11.71 -3.39 5.57
C LEU A 79 -12.25 -2.20 4.76
N ILE A 80 -11.53 -1.76 3.72
CA ILE A 80 -12.05 -0.75 2.79
C ILE A 80 -13.36 -1.20 2.13
N MET A 81 -13.44 -2.44 1.63
CA MET A 81 -14.67 -2.98 1.06
C MET A 81 -15.82 -2.92 2.08
N ASP A 82 -15.58 -3.41 3.29
CA ASP A 82 -16.61 -3.54 4.33
C ASP A 82 -17.12 -2.18 4.81
N ILE A 83 -16.24 -1.21 5.02
CA ILE A 83 -16.58 0.19 5.33
C ILE A 83 -17.51 0.75 4.24
N ARG A 84 -17.14 0.58 2.96
CA ARG A 84 -17.94 1.06 1.84
C ARG A 84 -19.27 0.33 1.71
N ARG A 85 -19.30 -0.99 1.94
CA ARG A 85 -20.51 -1.82 1.92
C ARG A 85 -21.51 -1.39 3.00
N ARG A 86 -21.02 -0.96 4.17
CA ARG A 86 -21.84 -0.49 5.30
C ARG A 86 -22.23 0.98 5.23
N GLY A 87 -21.80 1.71 4.19
CA GLY A 87 -22.07 3.15 4.07
C GLY A 87 -21.35 4.02 5.10
N VAL A 88 -20.32 3.47 5.77
CA VAL A 88 -19.48 4.25 6.69
C VAL A 88 -18.62 5.22 5.88
N ASP A 89 -18.47 6.45 6.37
CA ASP A 89 -17.68 7.45 5.65
C ASP A 89 -16.20 7.07 5.68
N LEU A 90 -15.65 6.80 4.51
CA LEU A 90 -14.23 6.54 4.32
C LEU A 90 -13.55 7.87 3.95
N ILE A 91 -12.66 8.33 4.83
CA ILE A 91 -11.93 9.59 4.69
C ILE A 91 -10.51 9.31 4.22
N ASP A 92 -10.17 9.84 3.05
CA ASP A 92 -8.80 9.87 2.54
C ASP A 92 -8.02 11.03 3.16
N ALA A 93 -7.09 10.70 4.04
CA ALA A 93 -6.21 11.65 4.71
C ALA A 93 -4.83 11.79 4.05
N SER A 94 -4.63 11.26 2.84
CA SER A 94 -3.32 11.28 2.14
C SER A 94 -2.76 12.68 1.90
N ARG A 95 -3.60 13.72 1.96
CA ARG A 95 -3.18 15.13 1.83
C ARG A 95 -2.57 15.71 3.10
N ILE A 96 -2.90 15.13 4.26
CA ILE A 96 -2.55 15.66 5.58
C ILE A 96 -1.63 14.72 6.31
N ALA A 97 -2.00 13.44 6.39
CA ALA A 97 -1.20 12.40 7.00
C ALA A 97 -0.09 11.96 6.04
N ARG A 98 1.11 11.80 6.58
CA ARG A 98 2.28 11.27 5.87
C ARG A 98 2.85 10.07 6.62
N PRO A 99 2.14 8.93 6.65
CA PRO A 99 2.69 7.73 7.26
C PRO A 99 3.87 7.25 6.42
N ILE A 100 4.93 6.84 7.10
CA ILE A 100 6.19 6.43 6.48
C ILE A 100 6.30 4.93 6.63
N HIS A 101 6.41 4.25 5.51
CA HIS A 101 6.66 2.82 5.45
C HIS A 101 8.14 2.61 5.11
N GLN A 102 8.91 2.15 6.09
CA GLN A 102 10.26 1.68 5.81
C GLN A 102 10.15 0.41 4.97
N ASN A 103 10.72 0.42 3.78
CA ASN A 103 10.84 -0.79 2.99
C ASN A 103 11.69 -1.79 3.76
N HIS A 104 11.18 -3.00 3.90
CA HIS A 104 11.87 -4.08 4.59
C HIS A 104 11.76 -5.38 3.79
N GLY A 105 12.72 -6.26 4.00
CA GLY A 105 12.62 -7.63 3.53
C GLY A 105 11.68 -8.47 4.40
N TYR A 106 11.47 -9.71 3.97
CA TYR A 106 10.68 -10.71 4.71
C TYR A 106 11.54 -11.80 5.34
N GLY A 107 12.85 -11.58 5.49
CA GLY A 107 13.79 -12.60 5.98
C GLY A 107 13.50 -13.13 7.39
N HIS A 108 12.66 -12.45 8.18
CA HIS A 108 12.22 -12.92 9.49
C HIS A 108 11.05 -13.93 9.42
N VAL A 109 10.46 -14.14 8.25
CA VAL A 109 9.37 -15.11 8.06
C VAL A 109 9.98 -16.44 7.59
N PRO A 110 9.82 -17.56 8.32
CA PRO A 110 10.58 -18.80 8.11
C PRO A 110 10.53 -19.41 6.71
N LEU A 111 9.45 -19.17 5.96
CA LEU A 111 9.24 -19.69 4.60
C LEU A 111 9.36 -18.62 3.50
N ALA A 112 9.75 -17.39 3.86
CA ALA A 112 9.75 -16.25 2.96
C ALA A 112 10.49 -16.54 1.64
N LYS A 113 9.74 -16.56 0.54
CA LYS A 113 10.32 -16.58 -0.81
C LYS A 113 10.63 -15.16 -1.27
N GLY A 114 11.80 -14.66 -0.90
CA GLY A 114 12.33 -13.37 -1.34
C GLY A 114 11.64 -12.17 -0.68
N VAL A 115 11.01 -11.29 -1.47
CA VAL A 115 10.26 -10.11 -0.98
C VAL A 115 8.75 -10.38 -0.82
N ALA A 116 8.33 -11.65 -0.92
CA ALA A 116 6.92 -12.00 -1.01
C ALA A 116 6.26 -12.15 0.37
N TRP A 117 5.15 -11.44 0.51
CA TRP A 117 4.15 -11.45 1.60
C TRP A 117 3.25 -12.71 1.59
N GLU A 118 3.62 -13.70 0.78
CA GLU A 118 2.76 -14.80 0.32
C GLU A 118 3.05 -16.08 1.12
N GLU A 119 2.24 -16.32 2.14
CA GLU A 119 2.43 -17.36 3.16
C GLU A 119 1.08 -17.90 3.66
N PRO A 120 1.03 -18.99 4.45
CA PRO A 120 -0.23 -19.57 4.93
C PRO A 120 -1.19 -18.58 5.61
N GLU A 121 -0.65 -17.57 6.29
CA GLU A 121 -1.44 -16.51 6.93
C GLU A 121 -2.08 -15.55 5.91
N ALA A 122 -1.39 -15.24 4.82
CA ALA A 122 -1.91 -14.43 3.72
C ALA A 122 -3.03 -15.19 2.98
N ASP A 123 -2.82 -16.49 2.73
CA ASP A 123 -3.84 -17.36 2.13
C ASP A 123 -5.05 -17.52 3.04
N ARG A 124 -4.82 -17.69 4.35
CA ARG A 124 -5.89 -17.68 5.35
C ARG A 124 -6.67 -16.36 5.31
N ASN A 125 -5.99 -15.21 5.23
CA ASN A 125 -6.67 -13.92 5.11
C ASN A 125 -7.52 -13.85 3.84
N ARG A 126 -7.01 -14.30 2.70
CA ARG A 126 -7.80 -14.33 1.45
C ARG A 126 -9.01 -15.25 1.55
N ASN A 127 -8.85 -16.42 2.15
CA ASN A 127 -9.94 -17.37 2.35
C ASN A 127 -11.03 -16.80 3.27
N LEU A 128 -10.64 -16.14 4.38
CA LEU A 128 -11.57 -15.44 5.26
C LEU A 128 -12.31 -14.31 4.53
N ALA A 129 -11.60 -13.53 3.72
CA ALA A 129 -12.19 -12.44 2.95
C ALA A 129 -13.17 -12.95 1.88
N LEU A 130 -12.83 -14.05 1.20
CA LEU A 130 -13.69 -14.69 0.21
C LEU A 130 -14.90 -15.40 0.83
N ALA A 131 -14.74 -15.97 2.03
CA ALA A 131 -15.85 -16.56 2.77
C ALA A 131 -16.89 -15.50 3.18
N ASP A 132 -16.45 -14.30 3.58
CA ASP A 132 -17.35 -13.17 3.88
C ASP A 132 -17.91 -12.50 2.61
N ALA A 133 -17.10 -12.41 1.55
CA ALA A 133 -17.47 -11.75 0.30
C ALA A 133 -16.98 -12.56 -0.93
N PRO A 134 -17.82 -13.46 -1.49
CA PRO A 134 -17.46 -14.40 -2.57
C PRO A 134 -16.98 -13.81 -3.92
N ALA A 135 -16.90 -12.48 -4.05
CA ALA A 135 -16.35 -11.79 -5.23
C ALA A 135 -15.21 -10.83 -4.87
N PHE A 136 -14.72 -10.89 -3.62
CA PHE A 136 -13.73 -9.96 -3.10
C PHE A 136 -12.45 -9.99 -3.92
N GLN A 137 -12.06 -8.81 -4.37
CA GLN A 137 -10.81 -8.60 -5.10
C GLN A 137 -10.04 -7.46 -4.40
N PRO A 138 -8.94 -7.76 -3.69
CA PRO A 138 -8.24 -6.76 -2.87
C PRO A 138 -7.78 -5.55 -3.71
N ARG A 139 -7.40 -5.79 -4.97
CA ARG A 139 -6.97 -4.74 -5.91
C ARG A 139 -8.02 -3.65 -6.18
N LEU A 140 -9.31 -3.92 -5.94
CA LEU A 140 -10.41 -2.99 -6.19
C LEU A 140 -10.70 -2.07 -4.99
N HIS A 141 -10.08 -2.34 -3.83
CA HIS A 141 -10.40 -1.69 -2.58
C HIS A 141 -9.16 -0.95 -2.06
N SER A 142 -9.05 0.30 -2.52
CA SER A 142 -7.94 1.20 -2.31
C SER A 142 -8.39 2.48 -1.60
N ILE A 143 -7.44 3.36 -1.28
CA ILE A 143 -7.76 4.70 -0.77
C ILE A 143 -8.69 5.51 -1.69
N PHE A 144 -8.69 5.23 -3.00
CA PHE A 144 -9.56 5.93 -3.96
C PHE A 144 -11.04 5.51 -3.87
N ASN A 145 -11.37 4.51 -3.04
CA ASN A 145 -12.76 4.19 -2.69
C ASN A 145 -13.36 5.20 -1.69
N ALA A 146 -12.57 6.11 -1.12
CA ALA A 146 -13.01 7.12 -0.16
C ALA A 146 -14.18 7.98 -0.69
N SER A 147 -15.14 8.27 0.19
CA SER A 147 -16.23 9.23 -0.07
C SER A 147 -15.86 10.65 0.30
N SER A 148 -14.88 10.82 1.18
CA SER A 148 -14.44 12.11 1.69
C SER A 148 -12.92 12.21 1.67
N VAL A 149 -12.39 13.43 1.65
CA VAL A 149 -10.96 13.74 1.73
C VAL A 149 -10.75 14.72 2.88
N LEU A 150 -9.78 14.43 3.75
CA LEU A 150 -9.34 15.38 4.76
C LEU A 150 -8.41 16.42 4.12
N THR A 151 -8.73 17.69 4.32
CA THR A 151 -7.96 18.84 3.84
C THR A 151 -7.63 19.79 5.01
N PRO A 152 -6.77 20.80 4.82
CA PRO A 152 -6.52 21.80 5.86
C PRO A 152 -7.78 22.59 6.25
N TRP A 153 -8.79 22.60 5.38
CA TRP A 153 -10.06 23.32 5.55
C TRP A 153 -11.17 22.44 6.12
N GLY A 154 -10.87 21.19 6.45
CA GLY A 154 -11.85 20.21 6.93
C GLY A 154 -12.06 19.04 5.98
N VAL A 155 -13.12 18.29 6.23
CA VAL A 155 -13.49 17.08 5.46
C VAL A 155 -14.42 17.48 4.32
N LEU A 156 -13.98 17.23 3.08
CA LEU A 156 -14.73 17.56 1.86
C LEU A 156 -15.09 16.29 1.08
N PRO A 157 -16.14 16.31 0.24
CA PRO A 157 -16.43 15.19 -0.66
C PRO A 157 -15.25 14.83 -1.57
N ALA A 158 -15.00 13.53 -1.74
CA ALA A 158 -13.95 13.00 -2.61
C ALA A 158 -14.36 13.04 -4.09
N CYS A 159 -14.55 14.24 -4.64
CA CYS A 159 -14.97 14.46 -6.03
C CYS A 159 -13.80 14.64 -7.01
N GLY A 160 -12.56 14.37 -6.58
CA GLY A 160 -11.42 14.38 -7.49
C GLY A 160 -11.54 13.30 -8.57
N PRO A 161 -10.96 13.51 -9.77
CA PRO A 161 -11.10 12.57 -10.89
C PRO A 161 -10.63 11.17 -10.51
N ARG A 162 -9.53 11.03 -9.75
CA ARG A 162 -9.04 9.73 -9.28
C ARG A 162 -10.09 8.96 -8.48
N HIS A 163 -10.74 9.61 -7.50
CA HIS A 163 -11.77 8.99 -6.66
C HIS A 163 -13.05 8.70 -7.45
N ILE A 164 -13.48 9.58 -8.35
CA ILE A 164 -14.68 9.37 -9.17
C ILE A 164 -14.46 8.21 -10.14
N PHE A 165 -13.40 8.27 -10.96
CA PHE A 165 -13.11 7.23 -11.95
C PHE A 165 -12.85 5.87 -11.28
N TRP A 166 -12.17 5.84 -10.15
CA TRP A 166 -11.94 4.59 -9.42
C TRP A 166 -13.24 3.98 -8.90
N ARG A 167 -14.12 4.78 -8.28
CA ARG A 167 -15.42 4.26 -7.79
C ARG A 167 -16.30 3.74 -8.94
N ILE A 168 -16.30 4.41 -10.09
CA ILE A 168 -16.97 3.92 -11.31
C ILE A 168 -16.35 2.61 -11.78
N TYR A 169 -15.02 2.56 -11.88
CA TYR A 169 -14.28 1.38 -12.29
C TYR A 169 -14.59 0.15 -11.42
N VAL A 170 -14.62 0.32 -10.10
CA VAL A 170 -14.98 -0.75 -9.15
C VAL A 170 -16.39 -1.26 -9.41
N VAL A 171 -17.37 -0.38 -9.60
CA VAL A 171 -18.76 -0.77 -9.92
C VAL A 171 -18.81 -1.57 -11.22
N LEU A 172 -18.11 -1.11 -12.27
CA LEU A 172 -18.06 -1.81 -13.56
C LEU A 172 -17.40 -3.19 -13.43
N GLU A 173 -16.30 -3.32 -12.70
CA GLU A 173 -15.63 -4.59 -12.47
C GLU A 173 -16.51 -5.59 -11.72
N TYR A 174 -17.21 -5.17 -10.67
CA TYR A 174 -18.15 -6.06 -9.97
C TYR A 174 -19.35 -6.47 -10.83
N ARG A 175 -19.83 -5.56 -11.70
CA ARG A 175 -20.90 -5.89 -12.68
C ARG A 175 -20.40 -6.87 -13.75
N ASN A 176 -19.19 -6.65 -14.28
CA ASN A 176 -18.57 -7.54 -15.26
C ASN A 176 -18.25 -8.91 -14.66
N TYR A 177 -17.87 -8.97 -13.38
CA TYR A 177 -17.70 -10.22 -12.65
C TYR A 177 -19.02 -11.00 -12.51
N ARG A 178 -20.14 -10.31 -12.25
CA ARG A 178 -21.49 -10.89 -12.25
C ARG A 178 -22.03 -11.24 -13.64
N GLY A 179 -21.51 -10.62 -14.71
CA GLY A 179 -21.87 -10.89 -16.10
C GLY A 179 -21.09 -12.02 -16.80
N ARG A 180 -19.90 -12.39 -16.29
CA ARG A 180 -18.89 -13.33 -16.85
C ARG A 180 -18.33 -12.96 -18.25
N LEU A 181 -17.06 -13.32 -18.51
CA LEU A 181 -16.44 -13.47 -19.85
C LEU A 181 -16.31 -12.22 -20.78
N LEU A 182 -15.39 -11.30 -20.50
CA LEU A 182 -14.75 -10.47 -21.54
C LEU A 182 -13.22 -10.51 -21.39
N ALA A 183 -12.67 -11.71 -21.57
CA ALA A 183 -11.28 -12.11 -21.35
C ALA A 183 -10.25 -11.56 -22.37
N SER A 184 -10.58 -10.56 -23.19
CA SER A 184 -9.68 -10.10 -24.26
C SER A 184 -8.99 -8.76 -23.98
N TYR A 185 -9.60 -7.83 -23.23
CA TYR A 185 -9.06 -6.48 -23.12
C TYR A 185 -7.86 -6.35 -22.14
N TYR A 186 -7.81 -7.16 -21.08
CA TYR A 186 -6.79 -7.04 -20.02
C TYR A 186 -5.47 -7.79 -20.27
N ARG A 187 -5.40 -8.69 -21.26
CA ARG A 187 -4.14 -9.40 -21.58
C ARG A 187 -3.04 -8.45 -22.07
N VAL A 188 -3.40 -7.30 -22.63
CA VAL A 188 -2.46 -6.33 -23.21
C VAL A 188 -1.80 -5.43 -22.16
N GLN A 189 -2.48 -5.11 -21.05
CA GLN A 189 -1.93 -4.21 -20.02
C GLN A 189 -1.05 -4.93 -18.99
N VAL A 190 -1.38 -6.17 -18.61
CA VAL A 190 -0.53 -6.97 -17.70
C VAL A 190 0.79 -7.39 -18.36
N ALA A 191 0.80 -7.55 -19.69
CA ALA A 191 2.02 -7.81 -20.47
C ALA A 191 3.02 -6.64 -20.39
N ARG A 192 2.53 -5.39 -20.36
CA ARG A 192 3.38 -4.19 -20.24
C ARG A 192 4.03 -4.06 -18.86
N LEU A 193 3.29 -4.35 -17.78
CA LEU A 193 3.84 -4.28 -16.41
C LEU A 193 4.90 -5.36 -16.14
N ARG A 194 4.75 -6.57 -16.73
CA ARG A 194 5.77 -7.62 -16.65
C ARG A 194 7.05 -7.25 -17.41
N ALA A 195 6.92 -6.60 -18.58
CA ALA A 195 8.07 -6.14 -19.36
C ALA A 195 8.89 -5.07 -18.60
N THR A 196 8.23 -4.11 -17.94
CA THR A 196 8.91 -3.07 -17.15
C THR A 196 9.62 -3.64 -15.93
N ALA A 197 9.02 -4.61 -15.23
CA ALA A 197 9.64 -5.26 -14.08
C ALA A 197 10.87 -6.10 -14.47
N ILE A 198 10.82 -6.84 -15.58
CA ILE A 198 11.95 -7.61 -16.10
C ILE A 198 13.09 -6.69 -16.56
N MET A 199 12.75 -5.57 -17.21
CA MET A 199 13.73 -4.59 -17.66
C MET A 199 14.44 -3.90 -16.48
N GLN A 200 13.71 -3.52 -15.43
CA GLN A 200 14.32 -2.96 -14.22
C GLN A 200 15.16 -3.99 -13.44
N ALA A 201 14.77 -5.27 -13.44
CA ALA A 201 15.57 -6.33 -12.84
C ALA A 201 16.90 -6.55 -13.59
N LYS A 202 16.89 -6.53 -14.93
CA LYS A 202 18.11 -6.65 -15.76
C LYS A 202 19.07 -5.47 -15.55
N ILE A 203 18.55 -4.24 -15.51
CA ILE A 203 19.37 -3.04 -15.27
C ILE A 203 20.05 -3.11 -13.89
N ARG A 204 19.33 -3.54 -12.85
CA ARG A 204 19.90 -3.73 -11.50
C ARG A 204 20.96 -4.83 -11.44
N MET A 205 20.81 -5.90 -12.23
CA MET A 205 21.78 -7.00 -12.29
C MET A 205 23.09 -6.56 -12.96
N VAL A 206 23.00 -5.81 -14.07
CA VAL A 206 24.18 -5.26 -14.78
C VAL A 206 24.93 -4.26 -13.90
N GLY A 207 24.20 -3.38 -13.19
CA GLY A 207 24.82 -2.44 -12.24
C GLY A 207 25.60 -3.12 -11.11
N ARG A 208 25.09 -4.25 -10.57
CA ARG A 208 25.82 -5.02 -9.54
C ARG A 208 27.08 -5.70 -10.10
N ARG A 209 27.05 -6.15 -11.35
CA ARG A 209 28.19 -6.82 -12.00
C ARG A 209 29.33 -5.83 -12.28
N LEU A 210 28.99 -4.63 -12.74
CA LEU A 210 29.93 -3.51 -12.93
C LEU A 210 30.52 -3.03 -11.60
N GLY A 211 29.69 -2.89 -10.55
CA GLY A 211 30.16 -2.50 -9.21
C GLY A 211 31.16 -3.50 -8.60
N ARG A 212 30.98 -4.81 -8.83
CA ARG A 212 31.93 -5.85 -8.40
C ARG A 212 33.25 -5.80 -9.19
N PHE A 213 33.19 -5.50 -10.48
CA PHE A 213 34.40 -5.33 -11.31
C PHE A 213 35.24 -4.12 -10.86
N VAL A 214 34.59 -3.00 -10.55
CA VAL A 214 35.27 -1.78 -10.05
C VAL A 214 35.83 -1.96 -8.64
N ALA A 215 35.18 -2.77 -7.79
CA ALA A 215 35.71 -3.11 -6.48
C ALA A 215 36.93 -4.06 -6.56
N ALA A 216 36.90 -5.03 -7.50
CA ALA A 216 38.01 -5.95 -7.72
C ALA A 216 39.24 -5.26 -8.33
N SER A 217 39.07 -4.26 -9.19
CA SER A 217 40.19 -3.50 -9.76
C SER A 217 40.85 -2.53 -8.78
N ARG A 218 40.13 -2.09 -7.74
CA ARG A 218 40.69 -1.25 -6.66
C ARG A 218 41.45 -2.04 -5.59
N GLY A 219 41.17 -3.33 -5.42
CA GLY A 219 41.93 -4.22 -4.50
C GLY A 219 43.28 -4.69 -5.07
N LEU A 220 43.53 -4.52 -6.37
CA LEU A 220 44.78 -4.89 -7.04
C LEU A 220 45.84 -3.77 -7.04
N TRP A 221 45.52 -2.58 -6.53
CA TRP A 221 46.40 -1.39 -6.51
C TRP A 221 46.74 -0.89 -5.10
N SER A 222 46.55 -1.71 -4.06
CA SER A 222 46.85 -1.33 -2.67
C SER A 222 47.90 -2.22 -1.98
N ASN A 223 48.60 -3.08 -2.72
CA ASN A 223 49.79 -3.78 -2.24
C ASN A 223 50.98 -3.33 -3.09
N ASP A 224 51.56 -2.20 -2.71
CA ASP A 224 52.97 -1.85 -2.94
C ASP A 224 53.25 -0.56 -2.16
N ARG A 225 53.58 -0.74 -0.88
CA ARG A 225 54.46 0.13 -0.09
C ARG A 225 54.80 -0.52 1.25
#